data_AF-A0A2T6AWX7-F1
#
_entry.id   AF-A0A2T6AWX7-F1
#
_cell.length_a   1.000
_cell.length_b   1.000
_cell.length_c   1.000
_cell.angle_alpha   90.00
_cell.angle_beta   90.00
_cell.angle_gamma   90.00
#
_symmetry.space_group_name_H-M   'P 1'
#
loop_
_entity.id
_entity.type
_entity.pdbx_description
1 polymer ?
#
loop_
_entity_poly.entity_id
_entity_poly.type
_entity_poly.pdbx_seq_one_letter_code
_entity_poly.pdbx_strand_id
1 'polypeptide(L)'
;MSVTRAWAWLIALTATSTAVAATGLSGRWLALVVLALAWAKAELILNRYLHLAQAPNIARGFALGLALFMLALTGLAVAIP
;
A
#
# COMPACT_ATOMS: atom_id res chain seq x y z
N MET A 1 -17.80 -3.58 -0.42
CA MET A 1 -16.96 -4.58 -1.13
C MET A 1 -16.91 -5.84 -0.28
N SER A 2 -17.16 -7.03 -0.83
CA SER A 2 -17.09 -8.28 -0.06
C SER A 2 -15.65 -8.64 0.31
N VAL A 3 -15.47 -9.48 1.34
CA VAL A 3 -14.16 -10.00 1.76
C VAL A 3 -13.49 -10.77 0.63
N THR A 4 -14.24 -11.58 -0.12
CA THR A 4 -13.72 -12.32 -1.28
C THR A 4 -13.17 -11.40 -2.36
N ARG A 5 -13.85 -10.26 -2.62
CA ARG A 5 -13.34 -9.29 -3.59
C ARG A 5 -12.11 -8.55 -3.06
N ALA A 6 -12.04 -8.27 -1.75
CA ALA A 6 -10.84 -7.69 -1.13
C ALA A 6 -9.64 -8.66 -1.22
N TRP A 7 -9.87 -9.94 -0.95
CA TRP A 7 -8.87 -10.98 -1.14
C TRP A 7 -8.37 -11.07 -2.58
N ALA A 8 -9.27 -11.03 -3.56
CA ALA A 8 -8.89 -11.04 -4.97
C ALA A 8 -8.03 -9.81 -5.34
N TRP A 9 -8.34 -8.64 -4.79
CA TRP A 9 -7.50 -7.45 -4.96
C TRP A 9 -6.12 -7.60 -4.31
N LEU A 10 -6.01 -8.24 -3.14
CA LEU A 10 -4.71 -8.51 -2.52
C LEU A 10 -3.86 -9.45 -3.38
N ILE A 11 -4.47 -10.47 -4.00
CA ILE A 11 -3.79 -11.34 -4.96
C ILE A 11 -3.30 -10.53 -6.16
N ALA A 12 -4.18 -9.71 -6.75
CA ALA A 12 -3.83 -8.88 -7.89
C ALA A 12 -2.66 -7.94 -7.56
N LEU A 13 -2.73 -7.22 -6.43
CA LEU A 13 -1.67 -6.32 -5.97
C LEU A 13 -0.35 -7.05 -5.69
N THR A 14 -0.41 -8.29 -5.19
CA THR A 14 0.77 -9.12 -4.96
C THR A 14 1.39 -9.56 -6.29
N ALA A 15 0.57 -10.04 -7.23
CA ALA A 15 1.01 -10.40 -8.57
C ALA A 15 1.62 -9.20 -9.30
N THR A 16 1.01 -8.01 -9.18
CA THR A 16 1.57 -6.77 -9.74
C THR A 16 2.92 -6.44 -9.12
N SER A 17 3.09 -6.54 -7.80
CA SER A 17 4.40 -6.30 -7.19
C SER A 17 5.48 -7.28 -7.67
N THR A 18 5.12 -8.56 -7.87
CA THR A 18 6.04 -9.56 -8.42
C THR A 18 6.37 -9.27 -9.89
N ALA A 19 5.37 -8.90 -10.70
CA ALA A 19 5.57 -8.55 -12.09
C ALA A 19 6.49 -7.32 -12.23
N VAL A 20 6.29 -6.28 -11.42
CA VAL A 20 7.16 -5.10 -11.37
C VAL A 20 8.59 -5.50 -11.02
N ALA A 21 8.79 -6.34 -10.00
CA ALA A 21 10.13 -6.81 -9.64
C ALA A 21 10.79 -7.61 -10.77
N ALA A 22 10.02 -8.37 -11.56
CA ALA A 22 10.51 -9.14 -12.69
C ALA A 22 10.89 -8.29 -13.92
N THR A 23 10.47 -7.02 -13.99
CA THR A 23 10.80 -6.14 -15.14
C THR A 23 12.26 -5.67 -15.18
N GLY A 24 13.02 -5.87 -14.09
CA GLY A 24 14.36 -5.29 -13.95
C GLY A 24 14.35 -3.82 -13.53
N LEU A 25 13.18 -3.23 -13.25
CA LEU A 25 13.08 -1.92 -12.62
C LEU A 25 13.87 -1.92 -11.31
N SER A 26 14.69 -0.91 -11.09
CA SER A 26 15.62 -0.86 -9.97
C SER A 26 15.71 0.54 -9.36
N GLY A 27 16.43 0.63 -8.23
CA GLY A 27 16.67 1.87 -7.51
C GLY A 27 15.38 2.58 -7.07
N ARG A 28 15.40 3.91 -7.11
CA ARG A 28 14.29 4.76 -6.66
C ARG A 28 12.97 4.45 -7.35
N TRP A 29 12.98 4.13 -8.64
CA TRP A 29 11.75 3.89 -9.39
C TRP A 29 11.04 2.61 -8.93
N LEU A 30 11.80 1.55 -8.67
CA LEU A 30 11.25 0.33 -8.07
C LEU A 30 10.65 0.63 -6.70
N ALA A 31 11.37 1.38 -5.87
CA ALA A 31 10.91 1.74 -4.53
C ALA A 31 9.58 2.52 -4.57
N LEU A 32 9.46 3.52 -5.46
CA LEU A 32 8.23 4.31 -5.60
C LEU A 32 7.03 3.46 -6.02
N VAL A 33 7.21 2.56 -6.99
CA VAL A 33 6.13 1.66 -7.44
C VAL A 33 5.73 0.69 -6.33
N VAL A 34 6.70 0.09 -5.65
CA VAL A 34 6.45 -0.85 -4.55
C VAL A 34 5.76 -0.15 -3.37
N LEU A 35 6.15 1.08 -3.03
CA LEU A 35 5.50 1.88 -2.00
C LEU A 35 4.05 2.17 -2.37
N ALA A 36 3.76 2.59 -3.61
CA ALA A 36 2.38 2.80 -4.06
C ALA A 36 1.52 1.52 -3.94
N LEU A 37 2.07 0.37 -4.34
CA LEU A 37 1.40 -0.93 -4.20
C LEU A 37 1.22 -1.34 -2.73
N ALA A 38 2.20 -1.05 -1.87
CA ALA A 38 2.12 -1.30 -0.44
C ALA A 38 1.04 -0.44 0.23
N TRP A 39 0.92 0.83 -0.16
CA TRP A 39 -0.15 1.71 0.31
C TRP A 39 -1.53 1.12 0.01
N ALA A 40 -1.76 0.74 -1.25
CA ALA A 40 -3.03 0.18 -1.69
C ALA A 40 -3.41 -1.09 -0.89
N LYS A 41 -2.43 -1.96 -0.63
CA LYS A 41 -2.61 -3.15 0.22
C LYS A 41 -2.98 -2.77 1.66
N ALA A 42 -2.26 -1.81 2.25
CA ALA A 42 -2.52 -1.36 3.62
C ALA A 42 -3.93 -0.78 3.77
N GLU A 43 -4.35 0.14 2.89
CA GLU A 43 -5.72 0.69 2.89
C GLU A 43 -6.79 -0.38 2.79
N LEU A 44 -6.57 -1.38 1.94
CA LEU A 44 -7.51 -2.47 1.75
C LEU A 44 -7.63 -3.35 3.01
N ILE A 45 -6.50 -3.68 3.65
CA ILE A 45 -6.45 -4.49 4.88
C ILE A 45 -7.09 -3.72 6.04
N LEU A 46 -6.67 -2.48 6.26
CA LEU A 46 -7.20 -1.63 7.33
C LEU A 46 -8.72 -1.49 7.23
N ASN A 47 -9.23 -1.13 6.05
CA ASN A 47 -10.65 -0.83 5.89
C ASN A 47 -11.54 -2.09 5.81
N ARG A 48 -11.03 -3.23 5.34
CA ARG A 48 -11.87 -4.42 5.06
C ARG A 48 -11.61 -5.61 5.98
N TYR A 49 -10.39 -5.81 6.45
CA TYR A 49 -10.04 -6.91 7.34
C TYR A 49 -10.02 -6.49 8.80
N LEU A 50 -9.58 -5.26 9.11
CA LEU A 50 -9.69 -4.69 10.46
C LEU A 50 -11.00 -3.93 10.69
N HIS A 51 -11.90 -3.94 9.71
CA HIS A 51 -13.21 -3.30 9.79
C HIS A 51 -13.16 -1.81 10.14
N LEU A 52 -12.05 -1.11 9.89
CA LEU A 52 -11.93 0.33 10.20
C LEU A 52 -12.95 1.17 9.43
N ALA A 53 -13.46 0.68 8.30
CA ALA A 53 -14.58 1.30 7.59
C ALA A 53 -15.87 1.44 8.44
N GLN A 54 -16.00 0.68 9.53
CA GLN A 54 -17.12 0.77 10.49
C GLN A 54 -16.86 1.81 11.60
N ALA A 55 -15.63 2.31 11.74
CA ALA A 55 -15.21 3.27 12.76
C ALA A 55 -14.46 4.47 12.15
N PRO A 56 -15.18 5.43 11.53
CA PRO A 56 -14.58 6.49 10.70
C PRO A 56 -13.62 7.42 11.47
N ASN A 57 -13.85 7.64 12.76
CA ASN A 57 -12.94 8.44 13.59
C ASN A 57 -11.57 7.77 13.76
N ILE A 58 -11.56 6.45 13.98
CA ILE A 58 -10.34 5.66 14.14
C ILE A 58 -9.66 5.49 12.78
N ALA A 59 -10.44 5.23 11.71
CA ALA A 59 -9.93 5.11 10.36
C ALA A 59 -9.15 6.35 9.90
N ARG A 60 -9.64 7.56 10.23
CA ARG A 60 -8.92 8.81 9.91
C ARG A 60 -7.55 8.90 10.58
N GLY A 61 -7.44 8.47 11.84
CA GLY A 61 -6.16 8.44 12.56
C GLY A 61 -5.17 7.47 11.93
N PHE A 62 -5.62 6.25 11.60
CA PHE A 62 -4.80 5.27 10.88
C PHE A 62 -4.41 5.73 9.48
N ALA A 63 -5.34 6.34 8.73
CA ALA A 63 -5.06 6.88 7.42
C ALA A 63 -4.00 8.00 7.48
N LEU A 64 -4.09 8.91 8.45
CA LEU A 64 -3.08 9.95 8.65
C LEU A 64 -1.72 9.36 9.04
N GLY A 65 -1.69 8.41 9.99
CA GLY A 65 -0.45 7.76 10.41
C GLY A 65 0.21 6.98 9.28
N LEU A 66 -0.58 6.19 8.54
CA LEU A 66 -0.12 5.50 7.33
C LEU A 66 0.40 6.49 6.29
N ALA A 67 -0.29 7.63 6.11
CA ALA A 67 0.11 8.63 5.14
C ALA A 67 1.44 9.29 5.46
N LEU A 68 1.64 9.68 6.72
CA LEU A 68 2.91 10.23 7.20
C LEU A 68 4.04 9.21 7.08
N PHE A 69 3.79 7.95 7.45
CA PHE A 69 4.77 6.88 7.33
C PHE A 69 5.19 6.65 5.88
N MET A 70 4.23 6.56 4.97
CA MET A 70 4.50 6.35 3.56
C MET A 70 5.13 7.57 2.90
N LEU A 71 4.78 8.80 3.31
CA LEU A 71 5.48 10.02 2.89
C LEU A 71 6.95 9.99 3.33
N ALA A 72 7.23 9.58 4.56
CA ALA A 72 8.60 9.46 5.05
C ALA A 72 9.40 8.44 4.24
N LEU A 73 8.86 7.25 4.02
CA LEU A 73 9.50 6.22 3.18
C LEU A 73 9.70 6.67 1.73
N THR A 74 8.71 7.37 1.17
CA THR A 74 8.79 7.94 -0.18
C THR A 74 9.90 8.99 -0.24
N GLY A 75 9.95 9.91 0.73
CA GLY A 75 11.01 10.92 0.84
C GLY A 75 12.40 10.29 0.92
N LEU A 76 12.56 9.24 1.73
CA LEU A 76 13.81 8.47 1.80
C LEU A 76 14.15 7.83 0.44
N ALA A 77 13.17 7.24 -0.25
CA ALA A 77 13.38 6.59 -1.54
C ALA A 77 13.84 7.56 -2.65
N VAL A 78 13.46 8.84 -2.59
CA VAL A 78 13.93 9.87 -3.54
C VAL A 78 15.21 10.57 -3.10
N ALA A 79 15.50 10.61 -1.79
CA ALA A 79 16.68 11.24 -1.24
C ALA A 79 17.95 10.38 -1.40
N ILE A 80 17.80 9.05 -1.45
CA ILE A 80 18.91 8.13 -1.65
C ILE A 80 19.16 7.99 -3.16
N PRO A 81 20.39 8.23 -3.65
CA PRO A 81 20.73 8.23 -5.07
C PRO A 81 20.46 6.89 -5.77
#